data_AF-A0A938MMX8-F1
#
_entry.id   AF-A0A938MMX8-F1
#
_cell.length_a   1.000
_cell.length_b   1.000
_cell.length_c   1.000
_cell.angle_alpha   90.00
_cell.angle_beta   90.00
_cell.angle_gamma   90.00
#
_symmetry.space_group_name_H-M   'P 1'
#
loop_
_entity.id
_entity.type
_entity.pdbx_description
1 polymer ?
#
loop_
_entity_poly.entity_id
_entity_poly.type
_entity_poly.pdbx_seq_one_letter_code
_entity_poly.pdbx_strand_id
1 'polypeptide(L)'
;MADLFKLQEHGADVRKEVVGGITTFVTMAYIIVVNPAILQAAGIPIGPSTVATILAAVFGTMLMAFYANRPIALAPYMGENAFLAYVAVAGMSITVGQRLGAVFVGGAVFLLIT
;
A
#
# COMPACT_ATOMS: atom_id res chain seq x y z
N MET A 1 2.81 24.76 -2.92
CA MET A 1 3.40 23.69 -2.08
C MET A 1 3.27 24.04 -0.59
N ALA A 2 3.93 25.09 -0.08
CA ALA A 2 3.90 25.43 1.35
C ALA A 2 2.51 25.81 1.90
N ASP A 3 1.70 26.56 1.14
CA ASP A 3 0.31 26.89 1.53
C ASP A 3 -0.65 25.70 1.45
N LEU A 4 -0.41 24.75 0.53
CA LEU A 4 -1.28 23.58 0.36
C LEU A 4 -1.23 22.67 1.59
N PHE A 5 -0.04 22.51 2.17
CA PHE A 5 0.22 21.67 3.35
C PHE A 5 0.32 22.48 4.66
N LYS A 6 0.08 23.80 4.61
CA LYS A 6 0.10 24.71 5.76
C LYS A 6 1.36 24.54 6.62
N LEU A 7 2.52 24.38 5.99
CA LEU A 7 3.77 24.00 6.68
C LEU A 7 4.15 24.98 7.80
N GLN A 8 3.94 26.28 7.56
CA GLN A 8 4.21 27.33 8.55
C GLN A 8 3.23 27.30 9.74
N GLU A 9 1.95 26.97 9.52
CA GLU A 9 0.97 26.78 10.60
C GLU A 9 1.30 25.52 11.43
N HIS A 10 1.93 24.52 10.81
CA HIS A 10 2.40 23.30 11.48
C HIS A 10 3.82 23.42 12.09
N GLY A 11 4.47 24.59 12.01
CA GLY A 11 5.84 24.80 12.51
C GLY A 11 6.92 23.94 11.80
N ALA A 12 6.58 23.43 10.62
CA ALA A 12 7.42 22.57 9.81
C ALA A 12 8.16 23.36 8.74
N ASP A 13 9.30 22.82 8.30
CA ASP A 13 10.12 23.37 7.21
C ASP A 13 10.38 22.25 6.21
N VAL A 14 10.59 22.60 4.94
CA VAL A 14 10.82 21.68 3.82
C VAL A 14 11.93 20.69 4.15
N ARG A 15 13.00 21.15 4.82
CA ARG A 15 14.09 20.26 5.25
C ARG A 15 13.62 19.19 6.23
N LYS A 16 12.78 19.54 7.20
CA LYS A 16 12.23 18.58 8.18
C LYS A 16 11.31 17.57 7.50
N GLU A 17 10.46 18.04 6.59
CA GLU A 17 9.53 17.21 5.83
C GLU A 17 10.26 16.20 4.93
N VAL A 18 11.32 16.63 4.23
CA VAL A 18 12.13 15.74 3.39
C VAL A 18 12.82 14.66 4.23
N VAL A 19 13.41 15.03 5.36
CA VAL A 19 14.06 14.05 6.26
C VAL A 19 13.02 13.10 6.86
N GLY A 20 11.84 13.60 7.25
CA GLY A 20 10.72 12.79 7.71
C GLY A 20 10.23 11.81 6.65
N GLY A 21 10.06 12.28 5.41
CA GLY A 21 9.67 11.44 4.27
C GLY A 21 10.69 10.35 3.97
N ILE A 22 11.99 10.66 3.96
CA ILE A 22 13.05 9.66 3.79
C ILE A 22 13.03 8.64 4.92
N THR A 23 12.85 9.10 6.17
CA THR A 23 12.77 8.20 7.33
C THR A 23 11.60 7.24 7.19
N THR A 24 10.41 7.74 6.86
CA THR A 24 9.21 6.92 6.60
C THR A 24 9.39 5.96 5.43
N PHE A 25 10.04 6.41 4.35
CA PHE A 25 10.34 5.53 3.22
C PHE A 25 11.22 4.35 3.65
N VAL A 26 12.31 4.62 4.37
CA VAL A 26 13.25 3.58 4.82
C VAL A 26 12.58 2.60 5.80
N THR A 27 11.73 3.08 6.72
CA THR A 27 11.00 2.20 7.64
C THR A 27 9.99 1.30 6.93
N MET A 28 9.41 1.75 5.81
CA MET A 28 8.45 0.99 5.03
C MET A 28 9.07 0.16 3.90
N ALA A 29 10.33 0.44 3.52
CA ALA A 29 11.00 -0.17 2.37
C ALA A 29 11.03 -1.71 2.40
N TYR A 30 10.92 -2.33 3.58
CA TYR A 30 10.81 -3.78 3.71
C TYR A 30 9.66 -4.38 2.88
N ILE A 31 8.60 -3.61 2.62
CA ILE A 31 7.44 -4.05 1.81
C ILE A 31 7.82 -4.42 0.38
N ILE A 32 8.88 -3.82 -0.16
CA ILE A 32 9.39 -4.06 -1.52
C ILE A 32 9.87 -5.51 -1.66
N VAL A 33 10.34 -6.13 -0.57
CA VAL A 33 10.86 -7.50 -0.56
C VAL A 33 9.84 -8.47 0.05
N VAL A 34 9.22 -8.09 1.17
CA VAL A 34 8.35 -8.99 1.94
C VAL A 34 7.02 -9.24 1.24
N ASN A 35 6.40 -8.21 0.64
CA ASN A 35 5.09 -8.42 0.00
C ASN A 35 5.17 -9.34 -1.23
N PRO A 36 6.13 -9.16 -2.15
CA PRO A 36 6.29 -10.09 -3.28
C PRO A 36 6.62 -11.51 -2.85
N ALA A 37 7.36 -11.70 -1.75
CA ALA A 37 7.63 -13.04 -1.21
C ALA A 37 6.36 -13.73 -0.69
N ILE A 38 5.47 -12.99 0.00
CA ILE A 38 4.16 -13.50 0.44
C ILE A 38 3.28 -13.84 -0.75
N LEU A 39 3.19 -12.94 -1.73
CA LEU A 39 2.39 -13.14 -2.94
C LEU A 39 2.94 -14.26 -3.84
N GLN A 40 4.25 -14.51 -3.80
CA GLN A 40 4.86 -15.68 -4.44
C GLN A 40 4.33 -16.98 -3.85
N ALA A 41 4.20 -17.07 -2.52
CA ALA A 41 3.58 -18.22 -1.87
C ALA A 41 2.10 -18.39 -2.28
N ALA A 42 1.44 -17.30 -2.69
CA ALA A 42 0.09 -17.32 -3.25
C ALA A 42 0.02 -17.79 -4.72
N GLY A 43 1.16 -17.98 -5.39
CA GLY A 43 1.27 -18.30 -6.83
C GLY A 43 1.34 -17.08 -7.75
N ILE A 44 1.61 -15.89 -7.23
CA ILE A 44 1.75 -14.65 -8.02
C ILE A 44 3.24 -14.37 -8.31
N PRO A 45 3.63 -14.08 -9.56
CA PRO A 45 5.03 -13.80 -9.90
C PRO A 45 5.62 -12.58 -9.15
N ILE A 46 6.86 -12.69 -8.69
CA ILE A 46 7.56 -11.64 -7.92
C ILE A 46 7.67 -10.32 -8.69
N GLY A 47 8.11 -10.34 -9.95
CA GLY A 47 8.34 -9.11 -10.73
C GLY A 47 7.08 -8.23 -10.83
N PRO A 48 5.99 -8.73 -11.42
CA PRO A 48 4.72 -8.02 -11.49
C PRO A 48 4.15 -7.60 -10.12
N SER A 49 4.22 -8.47 -9.10
CA SER A 49 3.71 -8.13 -7.76
C SER A 49 4.54 -7.05 -7.06
N THR A 50 5.85 -7.00 -7.28
CA THR A 50 6.74 -5.94 -6.78
C THR A 50 6.36 -4.60 -7.39
N VAL A 51 6.23 -4.55 -8.72
CA VAL A 51 5.86 -3.33 -9.43
C VAL A 51 4.46 -2.86 -9.00
N ALA A 52 3.48 -3.77 -8.91
CA ALA A 52 2.14 -3.46 -8.44
C ALA A 52 2.14 -2.91 -7.00
N THR A 53 2.94 -3.49 -6.10
CA THR A 53 3.09 -3.04 -4.71
C THR A 53 3.63 -1.61 -4.65
N ILE A 54 4.71 -1.32 -5.39
CA ILE A 54 5.32 0.01 -5.42
C ILE A 54 4.35 1.03 -5.99
N LEU A 55 3.71 0.73 -7.12
CA LEU A 55 2.77 1.64 -7.77
C LEU A 55 1.55 1.91 -6.89
N ALA A 56 0.99 0.88 -6.23
CA ALA A 56 -0.13 1.04 -5.31
C ALA A 56 0.24 1.89 -4.09
N ALA A 57 1.42 1.66 -3.50
CA ALA A 57 1.90 2.45 -2.36
C ALA A 57 2.15 3.91 -2.74
N VAL A 58 2.75 4.16 -3.90
CA VAL A 58 2.98 5.49 -4.45
C VAL A 58 1.65 6.21 -4.72
N PHE A 59 0.70 5.54 -5.36
CA PHE A 59 -0.62 6.09 -5.64
C PHE A 59 -1.41 6.40 -4.35
N GLY A 60 -1.45 5.47 -3.40
CA GLY A 60 -2.13 5.66 -2.12
C GLY A 60 -1.51 6.79 -1.29
N THR A 61 -0.18 6.85 -1.24
CA THR A 61 0.55 7.93 -0.55
C THR A 61 0.32 9.28 -1.23
N MET A 62 0.26 9.34 -2.57
CA MET A 62 -0.10 10.57 -3.29
C MET A 62 -1.54 11.02 -3.02
N LEU A 63 -2.50 10.09 -2.94
CA LEU A 63 -3.86 10.43 -2.54
C LEU A 63 -3.90 11.01 -1.13
N MET A 64 -3.17 10.42 -0.18
CA MET A 64 -3.08 10.97 1.18
C MET A 64 -2.44 12.35 1.21
N ALA A 65 -1.42 12.59 0.38
CA ALA A 65 -0.76 13.88 0.26
C ALA A 65 -1.69 14.95 -0.37
N PHE A 66 -2.25 14.70 -1.55
CA PHE A 66 -2.95 15.75 -2.30
C PHE A 66 -4.46 15.83 -2.03
N TYR A 67 -5.11 14.69 -1.79
CA TYR A 67 -6.56 14.65 -1.57
C TYR A 67 -6.89 14.80 -0.08
N ALA A 68 -6.26 14.01 0.79
CA ALA A 68 -6.53 14.06 2.22
C ALA A 68 -5.73 15.16 2.95
N ASN A 69 -4.64 15.64 2.36
CA ASN A 69 -3.71 16.61 2.97
C ASN A 69 -3.22 16.15 4.35
N ARG A 70 -2.82 14.87 4.47
CA ARG A 70 -2.34 14.25 5.71
C ARG A 70 -0.95 13.61 5.51
N PRO A 71 -0.04 13.73 6.49
CA PRO A 71 1.31 13.16 6.42
C PRO A 71 1.28 11.65 6.75
N ILE A 72 0.53 10.86 5.99
CA ILE A 72 0.37 9.42 6.18
C ILE A 72 0.84 8.70 4.92
N ALA A 73 1.87 7.88 5.06
CA ALA A 73 2.31 6.98 3.99
C ALA A 73 1.42 5.73 3.98
N LEU A 74 0.97 5.35 2.78
CA LEU A 74 0.01 4.27 2.60
C LEU A 74 0.65 3.17 1.75
N ALA A 75 0.60 1.94 2.23
CA ALA A 75 1.13 0.79 1.52
C ALA A 75 0.27 -0.46 1.79
N PRO A 76 0.45 -1.55 1.01
CA PRO A 76 -0.41 -2.73 1.11
C PRO A 76 -0.47 -3.35 2.51
N TYR A 77 -1.69 -3.70 2.93
CA TYR A 77 -1.93 -4.31 4.23
C TYR A 77 -1.46 -5.77 4.26
N MET A 78 -0.49 -6.06 5.14
CA MET A 78 0.15 -7.38 5.20
C MET A 78 -0.76 -8.51 5.67
N GLY A 79 -1.77 -8.22 6.51
CA GLY A 79 -2.67 -9.25 7.04
C GLY A 79 -3.54 -9.89 5.95
N GLU A 80 -4.05 -9.08 5.02
CA GLU A 80 -4.85 -9.58 3.88
C GLU A 80 -3.97 -10.33 2.87
N ASN A 81 -2.74 -9.88 2.64
CA ASN A 81 -1.78 -10.60 1.81
C ASN A 81 -1.45 -11.98 2.38
N ALA A 82 -1.28 -12.09 3.71
CA ALA A 82 -1.07 -13.37 4.39
C ALA A 82 -2.31 -14.29 4.31
N PHE A 83 -3.51 -13.72 4.44
CA PHE A 83 -4.76 -14.47 4.26
C PHE A 83 -4.85 -15.08 2.85
N LEU A 84 -4.58 -14.28 1.81
CA LEU A 84 -4.63 -14.73 0.42
C LEU A 84 -3.55 -15.77 0.08
N ALA A 85 -2.38 -15.67 0.70
CA ALA A 85 -1.26 -16.56 0.46
C ALA A 85 -1.38 -17.90 1.19
N TYR A 86 -1.88 -17.90 2.44
CA TYR A 86 -1.85 -19.10 3.29
C TYR A 86 -3.23 -19.70 3.52
N VAL A 87 -4.24 -18.89 3.80
CA VAL A 87 -5.59 -19.38 4.15
C VAL A 87 -6.40 -19.69 2.89
N ALA A 88 -6.44 -18.76 1.94
CA ALA A 88 -7.22 -18.93 0.72
C ALA A 88 -6.64 -20.02 -0.21
N VAL A 89 -5.31 -20.17 -0.25
CA VAL A 89 -4.65 -21.24 -1.02
C VAL A 89 -4.92 -22.61 -0.42
N ALA A 90 -4.73 -22.76 0.89
CA ALA A 90 -4.85 -24.06 1.55
C ALA A 90 -6.30 -24.51 1.75
N GLY A 91 -7.23 -23.57 1.98
CA GLY A 91 -8.58 -23.89 2.45
C GLY A 91 -9.69 -23.81 1.42
N MET A 92 -9.51 -23.13 0.28
CA MET A 92 -10.65 -22.74 -0.58
C MET A 92 -10.62 -23.29 -2.01
N SER A 93 -9.54 -23.96 -2.44
CA SER A 93 -9.42 -24.54 -3.81
C SER A 93 -9.73 -23.57 -4.96
N ILE A 94 -9.50 -22.27 -4.75
CA ILE A 94 -9.81 -21.20 -5.71
C ILE A 94 -8.57 -20.74 -6.50
N THR A 95 -8.79 -20.38 -7.76
CA THR A 95 -7.72 -19.89 -8.66
C THR A 95 -7.16 -18.53 -8.19
N VAL A 96 -5.95 -18.18 -8.65
CA VAL A 96 -5.34 -16.86 -8.39
C VAL A 96 -6.25 -15.72 -8.88
N GLY A 97 -6.88 -15.88 -10.04
CA GLY A 97 -7.78 -14.87 -10.61
C GLY A 97 -9.03 -14.63 -9.75
N GLN A 98 -9.64 -15.70 -9.23
CA GLN A 98 -10.78 -15.58 -8.31
C GLN A 98 -10.40 -14.89 -7.00
N ARG A 99 -9.19 -15.17 -6.47
CA ARG A 99 -8.66 -14.50 -5.27
C ARG A 99 -8.48 -13.00 -5.49
N LEU A 100 -7.82 -12.61 -6.59
CA LEU A 100 -7.66 -11.20 -6.95
C LEU A 100 -9.01 -10.50 -7.23
N GLY A 101 -9.94 -11.21 -7.85
CA GLY A 101 -11.30 -10.73 -8.08
C GLY A 101 -12.06 -10.47 -6.78
N ALA A 102 -11.94 -11.35 -5.78
CA ALA A 102 -12.57 -11.15 -4.47
C ALA A 102 -12.03 -9.90 -3.76
N VAL A 103 -10.70 -9.68 -3.81
CA VAL A 103 -10.07 -8.46 -3.25
C VAL A 103 -10.57 -7.20 -3.96
N PHE A 104 -10.65 -7.24 -5.29
CA PHE A 104 -11.14 -6.11 -6.08
C PHE A 104 -12.60 -5.77 -5.74
N VAL A 105 -13.48 -6.76 -5.68
CA VAL A 105 -14.89 -6.57 -5.29
C VAL A 105 -15.00 -6.08 -3.86
N GLY A 106 -14.22 -6.64 -2.94
CA GLY A 106 -14.16 -6.17 -1.54
C GLY A 106 -13.78 -4.70 -1.47
N GLY A 107 -12.72 -4.28 -2.16
CA GLY A 107 -12.31 -2.88 -2.24
C GLY A 107 -13.37 -1.95 -2.84
N ALA A 108 -14.04 -2.38 -3.92
CA ALA A 108 -15.12 -1.62 -4.53
C ALA A 108 -16.32 -1.45 -3.58
N VAL A 109 -16.69 -2.50 -2.85
CA VAL A 109 -17.76 -2.46 -1.85
C VAL A 109 -17.37 -1.52 -0.71
N PHE A 110 -16.15 -1.60 -0.18
CA PHE A 110 -15.66 -0.70 0.86
C PHE A 110 -15.70 0.76 0.42
N LEU A 111 -15.37 1.05 -0.84
CA LEU A 111 -15.41 2.41 -1.39
C LEU A 111 -16.85 2.93 -1.52
N LEU A 112 -17.84 2.07 -1.76
CA LEU A 112 -19.24 2.49 -1.86
C LEU A 112 -19.89 2.80 -0.51
N ILE A 113 -19.43 2.15 0.57
CA ILE A 113 -20.00 2.33 1.91
C ILE A 113 -19.29 3.39 2.76
N THR A 114 -18.14 3.89 2.31
CA THR A 114 -17.32 4.91 2.99
C THR A 114 -17.58 6.28 2.39
#